data_AF-U4KAW2-F1
#
_entry.id   AF-U4KAW2-F1
#
_cell.length_a   1.000
_cell.length_b   1.000
_cell.length_c   1.000
_cell.angle_alpha   90.00
_cell.angle_beta   90.00
_cell.angle_gamma   90.00
#
_symmetry.space_group_name_H-M   'P 1'
#
loop_
_entity.id
_entity.type
_entity.pdbx_description
1 polymer ?
#
loop_
_entity_poly.entity_id
_entity_poly.type
_entity_poly.pdbx_seq_one_letter_code
_entity_poly.pdbx_strand_id
1 'polypeptide(L)'
;MSRQNGFSLIELVIVVAIMGILSAAALPKFTEVSSHAKRETLISAETAWNSAAKNITGQAMLEKKEKNSVISFNGKEFKLSGLMPYLDAKNLDRAMSTKLAYKNVTTKNKNENGFKEGTSDEDDKVKSVIFWHHNMDGEKISDMTPAVIRENKCYIEISSKPNHQSYRTKSNFKGC
;
A
#
# COMPACT_ATOMS: atom_id res chain seq x y z
N MET A 1 -18.54 37.11 -47.85
CA MET A 1 -18.80 37.05 -46.39
C MET A 1 -19.32 35.67 -46.05
N SER A 2 -18.51 34.83 -45.41
CA SER A 2 -18.97 33.57 -44.82
C SER A 2 -19.87 33.89 -43.63
N ARG A 3 -21.14 33.47 -43.68
CA ARG A 3 -22.03 33.51 -42.52
C ARG A 3 -21.41 32.63 -41.42
N GLN A 4 -20.96 33.24 -40.32
CA GLN A 4 -20.68 32.50 -39.10
C GLN A 4 -22.03 32.06 -38.53
N ASN A 5 -22.35 30.77 -38.69
CA ASN A 5 -23.43 30.15 -37.96
C ASN A 5 -22.98 30.03 -36.49
N GLY A 6 -23.35 31.01 -35.67
CA GLY A 6 -23.13 30.95 -34.23
C GLY A 6 -23.95 29.82 -33.59
N PHE A 7 -23.44 29.27 -32.49
CA PHE A 7 -24.12 28.26 -31.70
C PHE A 7 -25.37 28.87 -31.04
N SER A 8 -26.51 28.17 -31.06
CA SER A 8 -27.72 28.67 -30.42
C SER A 8 -27.65 28.50 -28.90
N LEU A 9 -28.17 29.47 -28.16
CA LEU A 9 -28.19 29.41 -26.69
C LEU A 9 -28.94 28.17 -26.18
N ILE A 10 -30.00 27.75 -26.90
CA ILE A 10 -30.74 26.54 -26.55
C ILE A 10 -29.94 25.26 -26.78
N GLU A 11 -29.10 25.21 -27.81
CA GLU A 11 -28.24 24.05 -28.07
C GLU A 11 -27.25 23.85 -26.93
N LEU A 12 -26.69 24.94 -26.40
CA LEU A 12 -25.77 24.87 -25.28
C LEU A 12 -26.45 24.35 -24.02
N VAL A 13 -27.66 24.84 -23.74
CA VAL A 13 -28.44 24.43 -22.57
C VAL A 13 -28.80 22.95 -22.64
N ILE A 14 -29.24 22.45 -23.80
CA ILE A 14 -29.59 21.03 -23.97
C ILE A 14 -28.35 20.13 -23.78
N VAL A 15 -27.19 20.55 -24.29
CA VAL A 15 -25.94 19.77 -24.16
C VAL A 15 -25.52 19.61 -22.70
N VAL A 16 -25.50 20.71 -21.93
CA VAL A 16 -25.13 20.61 -20.50
C VAL A 16 -26.17 19.85 -19.68
N ALA A 17 -27.45 19.94 -20.05
CA ALA A 17 -28.52 19.15 -19.41
C ALA A 17 -28.33 17.64 -19.65
N ILE A 18 -28.04 17.23 -20.89
CA ILE A 18 -27.76 15.82 -21.22
C ILE A 18 -26.49 15.35 -20.51
N MET A 19 -25.40 16.14 -20.53
CA MET A 19 -24.17 15.81 -19.80
C MET A 19 -24.42 15.67 -18.29
N GLY A 20 -25.31 16.49 -17.71
CA GLY A 20 -25.70 16.39 -16.31
C GLY A 20 -26.37 15.05 -15.97
N ILE A 21 -27.34 14.60 -16.77
CA ILE A 21 -28.06 13.34 -16.55
C ILE A 21 -27.12 12.14 -16.69
N LEU A 22 -26.28 12.13 -17.73
CA LEU A 22 -25.30 11.06 -17.94
C LEU A 22 -24.29 10.98 -16.79
N SER A 23 -23.82 12.12 -16.30
CA SER A 23 -22.89 12.19 -15.16
C SER A 23 -23.52 11.68 -13.87
N ALA A 24 -24.78 12.03 -13.61
CA ALA A 24 -25.51 11.58 -12.42
C ALA A 24 -25.70 10.05 -12.42
N ALA A 25 -25.95 9.44 -13.58
CA ALA A 25 -26.06 7.98 -13.69
C ALA A 25 -24.70 7.25 -13.59
N ALA A 26 -23.61 7.86 -14.07
CA ALA A 26 -22.28 7.25 -14.06
C ALA A 26 -21.56 7.33 -12.69
N LEU A 27 -21.83 8.37 -11.89
CA LEU A 27 -21.11 8.64 -10.65
C LEU A 27 -21.13 7.47 -9.63
N PRO A 28 -22.26 6.82 -9.33
CA PRO A 28 -22.29 5.71 -8.35
C PRO A 28 -21.44 4.51 -8.79
N LYS A 29 -21.38 4.25 -10.10
CA LYS A 29 -20.54 3.17 -10.63
C LYS A 29 -19.07 3.53 -10.66
N PHE A 30 -18.75 4.79 -10.94
CA PHE A 30 -17.38 5.27 -10.88
C PHE A 30 -16.80 5.17 -9.47
N THR A 31 -17.56 5.50 -8.43
CA THR A 31 -17.10 5.40 -7.04
C THR A 31 -16.90 3.95 -6.60
N GLU A 32 -17.81 3.04 -6.98
CA GLU A 32 -17.71 1.60 -6.71
C GLU A 32 -16.45 0.99 -7.36
N VAL A 33 -16.21 1.27 -8.65
CA VAL A 33 -15.03 0.76 -9.37
C VAL A 33 -13.74 1.35 -8.80
N SER A 34 -13.73 2.63 -8.44
CA SER A 34 -12.56 3.29 -7.84
C SER A 34 -12.23 2.68 -6.46
N SER A 35 -13.25 2.43 -5.63
CA SER A 35 -13.12 1.74 -4.34
C SER A 35 -12.53 0.33 -4.51
N HIS A 36 -13.08 -0.43 -5.45
CA HIS A 36 -12.61 -1.78 -5.76
C HIS A 36 -11.15 -1.76 -6.25
N ALA A 37 -10.79 -0.85 -7.16
CA ALA A 37 -9.43 -0.70 -7.66
C ALA A 37 -8.42 -0.39 -6.54
N LYS A 38 -8.78 0.48 -5.59
CA LYS A 38 -7.94 0.78 -4.41
C LYS A 38 -7.71 -0.47 -3.55
N ARG A 39 -8.79 -1.22 -3.27
CA ARG A 39 -8.71 -2.48 -2.51
C ARG A 39 -7.84 -3.51 -3.22
N GLU A 40 -8.05 -3.74 -4.52
CA GLU A 40 -7.29 -4.73 -5.28
C GLU A 40 -5.81 -4.34 -5.40
N THR A 41 -5.48 -3.05 -5.48
CA THR A 41 -4.08 -2.59 -5.47
C THR A 41 -3.38 -2.95 -4.17
N LEU A 42 -4.06 -2.81 -3.02
CA LEU A 42 -3.50 -3.20 -1.73
C LEU A 42 -3.27 -4.73 -1.67
N ILE A 43 -4.27 -5.52 -2.07
CA ILE A 43 -4.18 -6.99 -2.08
C ILE A 43 -3.09 -7.48 -3.05
N SER A 44 -2.95 -6.82 -4.20
CA SER A 44 -1.91 -7.09 -5.18
C SER A 44 -0.52 -6.87 -4.59
N ALA A 45 -0.32 -5.77 -3.86
CA ALA A 45 0.94 -5.50 -3.18
C ALA A 45 1.24 -6.56 -2.11
N GLU A 46 0.28 -6.93 -1.28
CA GLU A 46 0.46 -8.02 -0.30
C GLU A 46 0.88 -9.34 -0.99
N THR A 47 0.22 -9.68 -2.09
CA THR A 47 0.50 -10.90 -2.86
C THR A 47 1.90 -10.86 -3.47
N ALA A 48 2.30 -9.71 -4.01
CA ALA A 48 3.64 -9.48 -4.52
C ALA A 48 4.70 -9.66 -3.42
N TRP A 49 4.43 -9.20 -2.19
CA TRP A 49 5.37 -9.35 -1.06
C TRP A 49 5.60 -10.81 -0.79
N ASN A 50 4.50 -11.53 -0.60
CA ASN A 50 4.52 -12.92 -0.20
C ASN A 50 5.19 -13.78 -1.27
N SER A 51 4.97 -13.45 -2.55
CA SER A 51 5.65 -14.10 -3.67
C SER A 51 7.15 -13.82 -3.66
N ALA A 52 7.56 -12.55 -3.60
CA ALA A 52 8.97 -12.16 -3.56
C ALA A 52 9.69 -12.79 -2.35
N ALA A 53 9.08 -12.74 -1.17
CA ALA A 53 9.64 -13.31 0.03
C ALA A 53 9.80 -14.83 -0.05
N LYS A 54 8.85 -15.55 -0.66
CA LYS A 54 8.97 -16.99 -0.92
C LYS A 54 10.13 -17.30 -1.86
N ASN A 55 10.28 -16.52 -2.93
CA ASN A 55 11.39 -16.70 -3.88
C ASN A 55 12.75 -16.43 -3.21
N ILE A 56 12.86 -15.34 -2.44
CA ILE A 56 14.09 -15.02 -1.68
C ILE A 56 14.40 -16.12 -0.65
N THR A 57 13.38 -16.60 0.06
CA THR A 57 13.53 -17.70 1.03
C THR A 57 14.00 -18.98 0.33
N GLY A 58 13.44 -19.30 -0.83
CA GLY A 58 13.85 -20.45 -1.64
C GLY A 58 15.31 -20.33 -2.08
N GLN A 59 15.75 -19.16 -2.55
CA GLN A 59 17.15 -18.93 -2.89
C GLN A 59 18.06 -19.05 -1.65
N ALA A 60 17.64 -18.53 -0.49
CA ALA A 60 18.40 -18.66 0.76
C ALA A 60 18.59 -20.11 1.19
N MET A 61 17.57 -20.96 0.99
CA MET A 61 17.67 -22.40 1.24
C MET A 61 18.65 -23.08 0.28
N LEU A 62 18.63 -22.72 -1.00
CA LEU A 62 19.54 -23.29 -2.01
C LEU A 62 20.99 -22.90 -1.76
N GLU A 63 21.23 -21.64 -1.37
CA GLU A 63 22.56 -21.12 -1.00
C GLU A 63 23.01 -21.57 0.40
N LYS A 64 22.21 -22.38 1.11
CA LYS A 64 22.48 -22.85 2.48
C LYS A 64 22.84 -21.70 3.43
N LYS A 65 22.16 -20.56 3.26
CA LYS A 65 22.37 -19.38 4.09
C LYS A 65 22.11 -19.69 5.55
N GLU A 66 22.93 -19.12 6.42
CA GLU A 66 22.69 -19.20 7.86
C GLU A 66 21.46 -18.38 8.24
N LYS A 67 20.85 -18.75 9.38
CA LYS A 67 19.77 -17.96 9.95
C LYS A 67 20.27 -16.54 10.22
N ASN A 68 19.44 -15.55 9.91
CA ASN A 68 19.74 -14.12 10.14
C ASN A 68 20.94 -13.58 9.33
N SER A 69 21.17 -14.12 8.13
CA SER A 69 22.22 -13.63 7.22
C SER A 69 21.67 -12.68 6.13
N VAL A 70 22.54 -12.21 5.25
CA VAL A 70 22.17 -11.39 4.08
C VAL A 70 22.21 -12.24 2.81
N ILE A 71 21.21 -12.06 1.94
CA ILE A 71 21.14 -12.67 0.61
C ILE A 71 21.02 -11.60 -0.48
N SER A 72 21.66 -11.84 -1.62
CA SER A 72 21.46 -11.04 -2.83
C SER A 72 20.40 -11.68 -3.71
N PHE A 73 19.32 -10.94 -3.96
CA PHE A 73 18.23 -11.35 -4.86
C PHE A 73 17.99 -10.21 -5.86
N ASN A 74 18.07 -10.51 -7.16
CA ASN A 74 17.95 -9.51 -8.23
C ASN A 74 18.89 -8.29 -8.07
N GLY A 75 20.12 -8.51 -7.60
CA GLY A 75 21.10 -7.44 -7.39
C GLY A 75 20.82 -6.52 -6.20
N LYS A 76 19.83 -6.86 -5.36
CA LYS A 76 19.51 -6.15 -4.11
C LYS A 76 19.77 -7.06 -2.91
N GLU A 77 20.30 -6.50 -1.84
CA GLU A 77 20.56 -7.23 -0.61
C GLU A 77 19.33 -7.23 0.31
N PHE A 78 19.00 -8.40 0.86
CA PHE A 78 17.92 -8.60 1.81
C PHE A 78 18.49 -9.17 3.10
N LYS A 79 18.20 -8.50 4.21
CA LYS A 79 18.45 -9.06 5.55
C LYS A 79 17.42 -10.16 5.79
N LEU A 80 17.86 -11.31 6.27
CA LEU A 80 16.98 -12.41 6.64
C LEU A 80 16.69 -12.40 8.14
N SER A 81 15.52 -12.92 8.51
CA SER A 81 15.19 -13.34 9.86
C SER A 81 14.76 -14.81 9.79
N GLY A 82 15.51 -15.70 10.42
CA GLY A 82 15.54 -17.09 10.00
C GLY A 82 16.05 -17.18 8.56
N LEU A 83 15.22 -17.71 7.66
CA LEU A 83 15.51 -17.79 6.22
C LEU A 83 14.62 -16.88 5.37
N MET A 84 13.69 -16.15 5.99
CA MET A 84 12.79 -15.23 5.28
C MET A 84 13.34 -13.80 5.30
N PRO A 85 13.04 -12.97 4.31
CA PRO A 85 13.35 -11.55 4.37
C PRO A 85 12.77 -10.89 5.64
N TYR A 86 13.57 -10.05 6.27
CA TYR A 86 13.10 -9.21 7.36
C TYR A 86 12.02 -8.25 6.84
N LEU A 87 10.94 -8.09 7.59
CA LEU A 87 9.81 -7.25 7.18
C LEU A 87 10.04 -5.81 7.63
N ASP A 88 10.54 -5.00 6.71
CA ASP A 88 10.70 -3.56 6.87
C ASP A 88 10.44 -2.82 5.56
N ALA A 89 10.28 -1.50 5.67
CA ALA A 89 10.17 -0.58 4.56
C ALA A 89 11.27 -0.75 3.51
N LYS A 90 12.54 -0.96 3.91
CA LYS A 90 13.68 -1.08 2.99
C LYS A 90 13.60 -2.36 2.16
N ASN A 91 13.40 -3.53 2.77
CA ASN A 91 13.25 -4.78 2.03
C ASN A 91 11.97 -4.79 1.20
N LEU A 92 10.92 -4.14 1.69
CA LEU A 92 9.67 -3.99 0.94
C LEU A 92 9.89 -3.22 -0.37
N ASP A 93 10.54 -2.06 -0.30
CA ASP A 93 10.92 -1.24 -1.45
C ASP A 93 11.84 -1.99 -2.43
N ARG A 94 12.75 -2.81 -1.88
CA ARG A 94 13.63 -3.64 -2.68
C ARG A 94 12.86 -4.74 -3.42
N ALA A 95 11.90 -5.37 -2.76
CA ALA A 95 11.12 -6.48 -3.30
C ALA A 95 9.97 -6.04 -4.24
N MET A 96 9.47 -4.82 -4.09
CA MET A 96 8.32 -4.33 -4.84
C MET A 96 8.57 -2.99 -5.49
N SER A 97 8.15 -2.88 -6.75
CA SER A 97 7.93 -1.58 -7.39
C SER A 97 6.46 -1.19 -7.21
N THR A 98 6.10 -0.59 -6.08
CA THR A 98 4.73 -0.13 -5.82
C THR A 98 4.66 1.38 -5.62
N LYS A 99 3.55 1.99 -6.06
CA LYS A 99 3.22 3.41 -5.77
C LYS A 99 2.48 3.58 -4.45
N LEU A 100 2.24 2.49 -3.71
CA LEU A 100 1.60 2.56 -2.41
C LEU A 100 2.52 3.21 -1.40
N ALA A 101 1.92 4.00 -0.50
CA ALA A 101 2.63 4.45 0.67
C ALA A 101 2.68 3.32 1.70
N TYR A 102 3.82 3.21 2.39
CA TYR A 102 4.05 2.20 3.42
C TYR A 102 4.80 2.80 4.61
N LYS A 103 4.62 2.19 5.79
CA LYS A 103 5.24 2.68 7.02
C LYS A 103 5.58 1.56 7.98
N ASN A 104 6.76 1.66 8.58
CA ASN A 104 7.22 0.74 9.61
C ASN A 104 6.46 0.96 10.90
N VAL A 105 6.08 -0.16 11.51
CA VAL A 105 5.24 -0.21 12.69
C VAL A 105 6.08 -0.89 13.80
N THR A 106 6.61 -0.12 14.78
CA THR A 106 7.35 -0.58 16.00
C THR A 106 6.60 -0.59 17.35
N THR A 107 7.06 -1.41 18.31
CA THR A 107 6.43 -1.58 19.65
C THR A 107 6.87 -0.60 20.76
N LYS A 108 7.59 0.49 20.49
CA LYS A 108 8.04 1.39 21.59
C LYS A 108 6.88 2.24 22.16
N ASN A 109 6.52 1.90 23.41
CA ASN A 109 5.57 2.51 24.35
C ASN A 109 4.08 2.42 23.98
N LYS A 110 3.40 1.46 24.62
CA LYS A 110 1.94 1.28 24.61
C LYS A 110 1.29 2.37 25.46
N ASN A 111 0.98 3.53 24.89
CA ASN A 111 -0.03 4.39 25.49
C ASN A 111 -1.33 4.12 24.75
N GLU A 112 -2.25 3.42 25.42
CA GLU A 112 -3.72 3.27 25.29
C GLU A 112 -4.37 3.13 23.90
N ASN A 113 -3.83 3.78 22.87
CA ASN A 113 -4.11 3.62 21.44
C ASN A 113 -2.87 3.10 20.66
N GLY A 114 -1.91 2.54 21.40
CA GLY A 114 -0.45 2.62 21.17
C GLY A 114 0.13 2.02 19.88
N PHE A 115 0.70 2.90 19.06
CA PHE A 115 1.61 2.53 17.98
C PHE A 115 2.53 3.71 17.57
N LYS A 116 3.87 3.55 17.54
CA LYS A 116 4.82 4.62 17.10
C LYS A 116 5.57 4.25 15.82
N GLU A 117 5.75 5.23 14.94
CA GLU A 117 6.57 5.15 13.72
C GLU A 117 8.00 4.69 14.05
N GLY A 118 8.46 3.66 13.35
CA GLY A 118 9.84 3.20 13.44
C GLY A 118 10.73 3.90 12.43
N THR A 119 11.88 4.40 12.87
CA THR A 119 12.97 4.72 11.95
C THR A 119 13.55 3.41 11.39
N SER A 120 13.94 3.43 10.13
CA SER A 120 14.43 2.28 9.36
C SER A 120 15.81 1.75 9.78
N ASP A 121 16.36 2.26 10.89
CA ASP A 121 17.71 1.96 11.36
C ASP A 121 17.73 1.17 12.69
N GLU A 122 16.57 0.93 13.31
CA GLU A 122 16.43 -0.01 14.43
C GLU A 122 15.73 -1.29 13.94
N ASP A 123 16.43 -2.06 13.11
CA ASP A 123 16.00 -3.34 12.48
C ASP A 123 15.55 -4.43 13.48
N ASP A 124 15.69 -4.22 14.79
CA ASP A 124 15.21 -5.17 15.81
C ASP A 124 13.82 -4.81 16.39
N LYS A 125 13.18 -3.72 15.91
CA LYS A 125 11.96 -3.19 16.54
C LYS A 125 10.75 -3.11 15.62
N VAL A 126 10.90 -3.35 14.32
CA VAL A 126 9.78 -3.39 13.38
C VAL A 126 8.98 -4.67 13.61
N LYS A 127 7.69 -4.53 13.91
CA LYS A 127 6.76 -5.65 14.11
C LYS A 127 5.85 -5.88 12.92
N SER A 128 5.50 -4.79 12.25
CA SER A 128 4.69 -4.82 11.05
C SER A 128 5.06 -3.69 10.08
N VAL A 129 4.56 -3.80 8.86
CA VAL A 129 4.53 -2.72 7.88
C VAL A 129 3.07 -2.54 7.46
N ILE A 130 2.60 -1.31 7.46
CA ILE A 130 1.26 -0.95 6.98
C ILE A 130 1.38 -0.32 5.58
N PHE A 131 0.52 -0.77 4.67
CA PHE A 131 0.31 -0.26 3.32
C PHE A 131 -1.02 0.46 3.26
N TRP A 132 -1.07 1.57 2.55
CA TRP A 132 -2.32 2.26 2.24
C TRP A 132 -2.21 3.00 0.92
N HIS A 133 -3.36 3.37 0.37
CA HIS A 133 -3.40 4.25 -0.79
C HIS A 133 -3.20 5.69 -0.33
N HIS A 134 -2.12 6.35 -0.77
CA HIS A 134 -1.95 7.79 -0.52
C HIS A 134 -2.97 8.54 -1.38
N ASN A 135 -3.88 9.29 -0.75
CA ASN A 135 -4.72 10.22 -1.49
C ASN A 135 -3.86 11.45 -1.81
N MET A 136 -3.89 11.91 -3.07
CA MET A 136 -3.08 13.02 -3.58
C MET A 136 -3.45 14.39 -2.99
N ASP A 137 -4.32 14.44 -1.98
CA ASP A 137 -4.95 15.64 -1.45
C ASP A 137 -4.11 16.22 -0.29
N GLY A 138 -2.90 16.69 -0.59
CA GLY A 138 -2.12 17.59 0.26
C GLY A 138 -1.58 17.06 1.60
N GLU A 139 -1.95 15.86 2.06
CA GLU A 139 -1.40 15.25 3.27
C GLU A 139 0.02 14.72 3.01
N LYS A 140 1.01 15.21 3.77
CA LYS A 140 2.38 14.69 3.70
C LYS A 140 2.43 13.30 4.30
N ILE A 141 3.14 12.37 3.66
CA ILE A 141 3.37 11.00 4.16
C ILE A 141 4.02 11.01 5.56
N SER A 142 4.77 12.07 5.90
CA SER A 142 5.34 12.30 7.23
C SER A 142 4.28 12.35 8.32
N ASP A 143 3.11 12.92 8.04
CA ASP A 143 2.09 13.23 9.02
C ASP A 143 1.15 12.01 9.23
N MET A 144 1.21 11.05 8.31
CA MET A 144 0.46 9.79 8.34
C MET A 144 1.05 8.82 9.35
N THR A 145 0.66 8.94 10.62
CA THR A 145 1.03 7.96 11.65
C THR A 145 0.22 6.65 11.49
N PRO A 146 0.72 5.52 12.01
CA PRO A 146 -0.04 4.27 12.01
C PRO A 146 -1.43 4.34 12.67
N ALA A 147 -1.67 5.29 13.57
CA ALA A 147 -2.99 5.53 14.15
C ALA A 147 -3.93 6.16 13.13
N VAL A 148 -3.50 7.25 12.49
CA VAL A 148 -4.25 7.98 11.45
C VAL A 148 -4.59 7.07 10.26
N ILE A 149 -3.64 6.24 9.82
CA ILE A 149 -3.89 5.28 8.72
C ILE A 149 -5.02 4.30 9.07
N ARG A 150 -5.11 3.85 10.33
CA ARG A 150 -6.16 2.93 10.77
C ARG A 150 -7.52 3.61 10.90
N GLU A 151 -7.57 4.90 11.22
CA GLU A 151 -8.79 5.71 11.21
C GLU A 151 -9.37 5.86 9.80
N ASN A 152 -8.50 5.98 8.78
CA ASN A 152 -8.89 6.04 7.37
C ASN A 152 -9.36 4.69 6.79
N LYS A 153 -9.28 3.59 7.56
CA LYS A 153 -9.93 2.28 7.28
C LYS A 153 -9.65 1.63 5.91
N CYS A 154 -8.65 2.08 5.14
CA CYS A 154 -8.22 1.47 3.86
C CYS A 154 -6.73 1.14 3.91
N TYR A 155 -6.39 -0.03 4.46
CA TYR A 155 -5.01 -0.44 4.65
C TYR A 155 -4.85 -1.96 4.73
N ILE A 156 -3.62 -2.40 4.50
CA ILE A 156 -3.14 -3.76 4.81
C ILE A 156 -1.97 -3.64 5.78
N GLU A 157 -1.95 -4.44 6.83
CA GLU A 157 -0.86 -4.56 7.79
C GLU A 157 -0.27 -5.96 7.70
N ILE A 158 0.99 -6.06 7.28
CA ILE A 158 1.75 -7.31 7.30
C ILE A 158 2.60 -7.32 8.56
N SER A 159 2.63 -8.43 9.29
CA SER A 159 3.43 -8.63 10.49
C SER A 159 4.23 -9.93 10.39
N SER A 160 5.44 -9.96 10.92
CA SER A 160 6.19 -11.22 11.05
C SER A 160 5.69 -12.01 12.26
N LYS A 161 5.45 -13.31 12.11
CA LYS A 161 5.13 -14.17 13.26
C LYS A 161 6.37 -14.31 14.17
N PRO A 162 6.19 -14.60 15.48
CA PRO A 162 7.30 -14.72 16.43
C PRO A 162 8.39 -15.72 16.03
N ASN A 163 8.03 -16.74 15.24
CA ASN A 163 8.97 -17.77 14.79
C ASN A 163 9.65 -17.41 13.45
N HIS A 164 9.37 -16.24 12.87
CA HIS A 164 9.93 -15.74 11.61
C HIS A 164 9.83 -16.71 10.41
N GLN A 165 8.85 -17.61 10.44
CA GLN A 165 8.59 -18.61 9.40
C GLN A 165 7.37 -18.29 8.53
N SER A 166 6.61 -17.25 8.88
CA SER A 166 5.50 -16.78 8.05
C SER A 166 5.13 -15.35 8.40
N TYR A 167 4.51 -14.67 7.43
CA TYR A 167 3.84 -13.41 7.67
C TYR A 167 2.38 -13.64 8.09
N ARG A 168 1.84 -12.67 8.83
CA ARG A 168 0.42 -12.57 9.12
C ARG A 168 -0.07 -11.23 8.59
N THR A 169 -1.13 -11.27 7.80
CA THR A 169 -1.80 -10.09 7.31
C THR A 169 -3.04 -9.77 8.12
N LYS A 170 -3.26 -8.48 8.38
CA LYS A 170 -4.54 -7.90 8.77
C LYS A 170 -4.93 -6.86 7.74
N SER A 171 -6.20 -6.75 7.40
CA SER A 171 -6.67 -5.73 6.46
C SER A 171 -7.91 -5.03 7.00
N ASN A 172 -8.11 -3.81 6.54
CA ASN A 172 -9.36 -3.07 6.70
C ASN A 172 -9.60 -2.32 5.39
N PHE A 173 -10.74 -2.58 4.77
CA PHE A 173 -11.11 -1.98 3.49
C PHE A 173 -12.39 -1.14 3.60
N LYS A 174 -12.87 -0.83 4.81
CA LYS A 174 -14.12 -0.08 5.00
C LYS A 174 -14.03 1.39 4.56
N GLY A 175 -12.82 1.93 4.46
CA GLY A 175 -12.56 3.30 3.97
C GLY A 175 -11.98 3.34 2.57
N CYS A 176 -11.90 2.18 1.90
CA CYS A 176 -11.80 2.14 0.46
C CYS A 176 -13.23 2.33 -0.07
#